data_AF-A0A3S1VKC1-F1
#
_entry.id   AF-A0A3S1VKC1-F1
#
_cell.length_a   1.000
_cell.length_b   1.000
_cell.length_c   1.000
_cell.angle_alpha   90.00
_cell.angle_beta   90.00
_cell.angle_gamma   90.00
#
_symmetry.space_group_name_H-M   'P 1'
#
loop_
_entity.id
_entity.type
_entity.pdbx_description
1 polymer ?
#
loop_
_entity_poly.entity_id
_entity_poly.type
_entity_poly.pdbx_seq_one_letter_code
_entity_poly.pdbx_strand_id
1 'polypeptide(L)'
;FSNCDPGSGGSVTFTFGADGRTYYALFQSSLVDGCGQVRSLTLKTGKASVRGSTLVFTPTAGTYKSVNGCRPDLTGLWKFKPGDLKPVSLRWQLDDNQLRLIDPDGEASGVYSRR
;
A
#
# COMPACT_ATOMS: atom_id res chain seq x y z
N PHE A 1 15.05 -0.26 -6.66
CA PHE A 1 14.94 -1.46 -5.83
C PHE A 1 15.72 -1.19 -4.56
N SER A 2 15.05 -0.92 -3.42
CA SER A 2 15.73 -0.78 -2.14
C SER A 2 16.02 -2.18 -1.61
N ASN A 3 17.28 -2.44 -1.26
CA ASN A 3 17.68 -3.69 -0.61
C ASN A 3 17.17 -3.63 0.83
N CYS A 4 16.03 -4.26 1.10
CA CYS A 4 15.59 -4.51 2.46
C CYS A 4 16.58 -5.46 3.15
N ASP A 5 16.76 -5.31 4.47
CA ASP A 5 17.52 -6.26 5.27
C ASP A 5 16.98 -7.70 5.10
N PRO A 6 17.79 -8.75 5.27
CA PRO A 6 17.32 -10.13 5.20
C PRO A 6 16.13 -10.37 6.13
N GLY A 7 15.01 -10.88 5.57
CA GLY A 7 13.76 -11.08 6.30
C GLY A 7 12.87 -9.84 6.41
N SER A 8 13.33 -8.69 5.92
CA SER A 8 12.54 -7.47 5.78
C SER A 8 12.11 -7.28 4.32
N GLY A 9 10.99 -6.61 4.11
CA GLY A 9 10.43 -6.40 2.79
C GLY A 9 9.10 -5.67 2.84
N GLY A 10 8.68 -5.17 1.69
CA GLY A 10 7.36 -4.58 1.54
C GLY A 10 6.87 -4.75 0.12
N SER A 11 5.55 -4.72 -0.04
CA SER A 11 4.93 -4.69 -1.35
C SER A 11 3.72 -3.77 -1.32
N VAL A 12 3.53 -3.06 -2.43
CA VAL A 12 2.33 -2.29 -2.70
C VAL A 12 1.65 -2.90 -3.90
N THR A 13 0.33 -3.08 -3.81
CA THR A 13 -0.50 -3.60 -4.90
C THR A 13 -1.66 -2.67 -5.12
N PHE A 14 -1.87 -2.30 -6.38
CA PHE A 14 -3.09 -1.66 -6.85
C PHE A 14 -3.84 -2.62 -7.79
N THR A 15 -5.13 -2.81 -7.55
CA THR A 15 -6.02 -3.54 -8.46
C THR A 15 -7.14 -2.60 -8.88
N PHE A 16 -7.25 -2.35 -10.17
CA PHE A 16 -8.32 -1.55 -10.77
C PHE A 16 -9.38 -2.49 -11.33
N GLY A 17 -10.56 -2.51 -10.70
CA GLY A 17 -11.70 -3.30 -11.13
C GLY A 17 -12.43 -2.65 -12.31
N ALA A 18 -13.01 -3.48 -13.18
CA ALA A 18 -13.86 -3.01 -14.28
C ALA A 18 -15.15 -2.32 -13.79
N ASP A 19 -15.55 -2.55 -12.54
CA ASP A 19 -16.66 -1.89 -11.85
C ASP A 19 -16.33 -0.47 -11.35
N GLY A 20 -15.13 0.03 -11.67
CA GLY A 20 -14.64 1.33 -11.21
C GLY A 20 -14.20 1.36 -9.76
N ARG A 21 -14.16 0.21 -9.07
CA ARG A 21 -13.54 0.09 -7.74
C ARG A 21 -12.04 -0.09 -7.86
N THR A 22 -11.31 0.46 -6.89
CA THR A 22 -9.88 0.27 -6.76
C THR A 22 -9.57 -0.30 -5.40
N TYR A 23 -8.71 -1.32 -5.40
CA TYR A 23 -8.19 -1.97 -4.22
C TYR A 23 -6.72 -1.60 -4.07
N TYR A 24 -6.34 -1.25 -2.86
CA TYR A 24 -4.97 -0.95 -2.47
C TYR A 24 -4.56 -1.89 -1.34
N ALA A 25 -3.39 -2.50 -1.48
CA ALA A 25 -2.76 -3.27 -0.42
C ALA A 25 -1.32 -2.78 -0.20
N LEU A 26 -0.95 -2.52 1.05
CA LEU A 26 0.42 -2.30 1.47
C LEU A 26 0.78 -3.34 2.52
N PHE A 27 1.70 -4.22 2.17
CA PHE A 27 2.30 -5.17 3.10
C PHE A 27 3.70 -4.70 3.47
N GLN A 28 4.03 -4.78 4.75
CA GLN A 28 5.36 -4.52 5.26
C GLN A 28 5.75 -5.62 6.24
N SER A 29 7.02 -5.99 6.22
CA SER A 29 7.62 -6.98 7.10
C SER A 29 8.99 -6.48 7.50
N SER A 30 9.30 -6.48 8.78
CA SER A 30 10.62 -6.16 9.30
C SER A 30 11.05 -7.25 10.27
N LEU A 31 12.29 -7.71 10.16
CA LEU A 31 12.89 -8.59 11.15
C LEU A 31 13.53 -7.72 12.24
N VAL A 32 13.03 -7.81 13.46
CA VAL A 32 13.52 -7.02 14.60
C VAL A 32 14.24 -7.95 15.56
N ASP A 33 15.50 -7.62 15.87
CA ASP A 33 16.32 -8.42 16.79
C ASP A 33 15.68 -8.49 18.19
N GLY A 34 15.74 -9.65 18.83
CA GLY A 34 15.07 -9.95 20.10
C GLY A 34 13.52 -9.96 20.07
N CYS A 35 12.91 -9.66 18.91
CA CYS A 35 11.45 -9.57 18.73
C CYS A 35 10.91 -10.58 17.70
N GLY A 36 11.74 -10.96 16.73
CA GLY A 36 11.33 -11.75 15.57
C GLY A 36 10.64 -10.88 14.52
N GLN A 37 9.71 -11.48 13.77
CA GLN A 37 9.11 -10.80 12.64
C GLN A 37 7.95 -9.88 13.06
N VAL A 38 8.04 -8.60 12.69
CA VAL A 38 6.93 -7.65 12.75
C VAL A 38 6.34 -7.49 11.36
N ARG A 39 5.02 -7.63 11.23
CA ARG A 39 4.30 -7.57 9.95
C ARG A 39 3.11 -6.64 10.04
N SER A 40 2.88 -5.87 8.99
CA SER A 40 1.64 -5.11 8.83
C SER A 40 1.03 -5.31 7.45
N LEU A 41 -0.30 -5.20 7.39
CA LEU A 41 -1.07 -5.21 6.16
C LEU A 41 -2.13 -4.11 6.24
N THR A 42 -2.02 -3.14 5.34
CA THR A 42 -3.06 -2.15 5.09
C THR A 42 -3.85 -2.55 3.86
N LEU A 43 -5.17 -2.63 3.96
CA LEU A 43 -6.07 -2.80 2.83
C LEU A 43 -6.99 -1.59 2.73
N LYS A 44 -7.16 -1.02 1.54
CA LYS A 44 -8.11 0.06 1.30
C LYS A 44 -8.92 -0.23 0.04
N THR A 45 -10.17 0.18 0.04
CA THR A 45 -11.05 0.13 -1.13
C THR A 45 -11.60 1.52 -1.41
N GLY A 46 -11.80 1.84 -2.67
CA GLY A 46 -12.28 3.16 -3.07
C GLY A 46 -12.41 3.29 -4.57
N LYS A 47 -12.22 4.51 -5.07
CA LYS A 47 -12.18 4.82 -6.50
C LYS A 47 -10.86 5.46 -6.87
N ALA A 48 -10.34 5.14 -8.04
CA ALA A 48 -9.22 5.86 -8.63
C ALA A 48 -9.66 6.68 -9.84
N SER A 49 -9.05 7.83 -10.04
CA SER A 49 -9.25 8.67 -11.21
C SER A 49 -7.91 9.21 -11.71
N VAL A 50 -7.78 9.37 -13.02
CA VAL A 50 -6.59 9.95 -13.65
C VAL A 50 -6.86 11.42 -13.96
N ARG A 51 -5.94 12.29 -13.57
CA ARG A 51 -5.94 13.74 -13.83
C ARG A 51 -4.57 14.12 -14.39
N GLY A 52 -4.44 14.15 -15.72
CA GLY A 52 -3.15 14.32 -16.38
C GLY A 52 -2.18 13.20 -15.99
N SER A 53 -0.98 13.56 -15.51
CA SER A 53 0.05 12.62 -15.03
C SER A 53 -0.14 12.15 -13.58
N THR A 54 -1.28 12.47 -12.95
CA THR A 54 -1.59 12.10 -11.57
C THR A 54 -2.73 11.10 -11.51
N LEU A 55 -2.52 9.99 -10.80
CA LEU A 55 -3.54 9.04 -10.36
C LEU A 55 -3.96 9.43 -8.94
N VAL A 56 -5.24 9.73 -8.75
CA VAL A 56 -5.82 10.04 -7.44
C VAL A 56 -6.66 8.86 -6.99
N PHE A 57 -6.24 8.20 -5.91
CA PHE A 57 -7.00 7.15 -5.24
C PHE A 57 -7.72 7.73 -4.02
N THR A 58 -9.05 7.67 -4.04
CA THR A 58 -9.92 8.13 -2.96
C THR A 58 -10.48 6.91 -2.22
N PRO A 59 -9.83 6.47 -1.13
CA PRO A 59 -10.32 5.36 -0.31
C PRO A 59 -11.62 5.75 0.41
N THR A 60 -12.57 4.82 0.45
CA THR A 60 -13.85 4.94 1.16
C THR A 60 -13.94 4.01 2.36
N ALA A 61 -13.11 2.97 2.41
CA ALA A 61 -12.99 2.08 3.54
C ALA A 61 -11.57 1.49 3.60
N GLY A 62 -11.17 1.02 4.77
CA GLY A 62 -9.91 0.31 4.89
C GLY A 62 -9.74 -0.43 6.21
N THR A 63 -8.69 -1.25 6.27
CA THR A 63 -8.24 -1.94 7.46
C THR A 63 -6.72 -1.83 7.58
N TYR A 64 -6.24 -1.87 8.82
CA TYR A 64 -4.84 -2.05 9.15
C TYR A 64 -4.74 -3.25 10.08
N LYS A 65 -3.90 -4.20 9.75
CA LYS A 65 -3.57 -5.34 10.60
C LYS A 65 -2.09 -5.27 10.95
N SER A 66 -1.76 -5.49 12.21
CA SER A 66 -0.39 -5.59 12.70
C SER A 66 -0.22 -6.90 13.47
N VAL A 67 0.92 -7.54 13.29
CA VAL A 67 1.38 -8.69 14.07
C VAL A 67 2.79 -8.37 14.55
N ASN A 68 2.96 -8.27 15.86
CA ASN A 68 4.20 -7.87 16.50
C ASN A 68 4.45 -8.73 17.75
N GLY A 69 5.48 -9.55 17.71
CA GLY A 69 5.83 -10.50 18.78
C GLY A 69 6.37 -9.85 20.06
N CYS A 70 7.10 -8.75 19.95
CA CYS A 70 7.67 -8.03 21.11
C CYS A 70 6.75 -6.97 21.68
N ARG A 71 5.78 -6.49 20.88
CA ARG A 71 4.73 -5.56 21.32
C ARG A 71 3.36 -6.16 21.00
N PRO A 72 2.90 -7.16 21.78
CA PRO A 72 1.57 -7.76 21.60
C PRO A 72 0.44 -6.73 21.72
N ASP A 73 0.65 -5.65 22.47
CA ASP A 73 -0.26 -4.50 22.56
C ASP A 73 -0.43 -3.74 21.23
N LEU A 74 0.56 -3.84 20.33
CA LEU A 74 0.51 -3.31 18.97
C LEU A 74 0.10 -4.37 17.93
N THR A 75 -0.28 -5.57 18.37
CA THR A 75 -0.91 -6.59 17.52
C THR A 75 -2.41 -6.36 17.51
N GLY A 76 -3.02 -6.29 16.33
CA GLY A 76 -4.44 -6.02 16.24
C GLY A 76 -4.95 -5.82 14.82
N LEU A 77 -6.24 -5.52 14.76
CA LEU A 77 -6.96 -5.16 13.54
C LEU A 77 -7.76 -3.88 13.79
N TRP A 78 -7.48 -2.87 12.99
CA TRP A 78 -8.18 -1.60 13.01
C TRP A 78 -8.95 -1.42 11.71
N LYS A 79 -10.15 -0.85 11.80
CA LYS A 79 -10.98 -0.49 10.66
C LYS A 79 -11.01 1.03 10.55
N PHE A 80 -10.85 1.54 9.35
CA PHE A 80 -10.90 2.96 9.05
C PHE A 80 -12.28 3.31 8.50
N LYS A 81 -12.86 4.40 9.00
CA LYS A 81 -14.04 5.04 8.43
C LYS A 81 -13.61 6.02 7.33
N PRO A 82 -14.53 6.45 6.44
CA PRO A 82 -14.20 7.42 5.38
C PRO A 82 -13.48 8.68 5.88
N GLY A 83 -13.86 9.21 7.05
CA GLY A 83 -13.26 10.41 7.64
C GLY A 83 -11.81 10.23 8.12
N ASP A 84 -11.38 9.00 8.35
CA ASP A 84 -10.01 8.68 8.77
C ASP A 84 -9.05 8.57 7.58
N LEU A 85 -9.59 8.56 6.36
CA LEU A 85 -8.87 8.19 5.15
C LEU A 85 -8.64 9.42 4.27
N LYS A 86 -7.37 9.68 3.96
CA LYS A 86 -6.97 10.74 3.02
C LYS A 86 -6.83 10.17 1.60
N PRO A 87 -7.22 10.94 0.56
CA PRO A 87 -6.86 10.62 -0.81
C PRO A 87 -5.34 10.50 -0.96
N VAL A 88 -4.91 9.55 -1.79
CA VAL A 88 -3.51 9.35 -2.16
C VAL A 88 -3.33 9.82 -3.60
N SER A 89 -2.32 10.65 -3.84
CA SER A 89 -1.99 11.14 -5.18
C SER A 89 -0.67 10.54 -5.63
N LEU A 90 -0.69 9.76 -6.70
CA LEU A 90 0.48 9.10 -7.25
C LEU A 90 0.77 9.70 -8.62
N ARG A 91 2.04 9.97 -8.93
CA ARG A 91 2.45 10.20 -10.31
C ARG A 91 2.47 8.85 -11.04
N TRP A 92 1.98 8.82 -12.27
CA TRP A 92 2.02 7.62 -13.08
C TRP A 92 2.84 7.85 -14.36
N GLN A 93 3.53 6.81 -14.79
CA GLN A 93 4.28 6.74 -16.05
C GLN A 93 4.04 5.38 -16.69
N LEU A 94 4.08 5.33 -18.02
CA LEU A 94 4.04 4.08 -18.78
C LEU A 94 5.38 3.95 -19.49
N ASP A 95 6.18 2.96 -19.07
CA ASP A 95 7.49 2.65 -19.63
C ASP A 95 7.46 1.19 -20.10
N ASP A 96 7.76 0.91 -21.38
CA ASP A 96 7.82 -0.45 -21.94
C ASP A 96 6.62 -1.37 -21.59
N ASN A 97 5.39 -0.84 -21.69
CA ASN A 97 4.13 -1.50 -21.29
C ASN A 97 3.99 -1.82 -19.79
N GLN A 98 4.80 -1.19 -18.95
CA GLN A 98 4.73 -1.30 -17.49
C GLN A 98 4.21 0.01 -16.89
N LEU A 99 3.25 -0.11 -15.97
CA LEU A 99 2.74 1.04 -15.23
C LEU A 99 3.67 1.30 -14.05
N ARG A 100 4.31 2.46 -14.02
CA ARG A 100 5.06 2.91 -12.85
C ARG A 100 4.20 3.88 -12.06
N LEU A 101 3.98 3.58 -10.77
CA LEU A 101 3.36 4.52 -9.83
C LEU A 101 4.44 5.02 -8.86
N ILE A 102 4.49 6.33 -8.70
CA ILE A 102 5.44 7.04 -7.87
C ILE A 102 4.64 7.86 -6.87
N ASP A 103 4.75 7.49 -5.61
CA ASP A 103 4.27 8.33 -4.51
C ASP A 103 5.23 9.52 -4.34
N PRO A 104 4.76 10.76 -4.54
CA PRO A 104 5.59 11.94 -4.32
C PRO A 104 6.05 12.10 -2.87
N ASP A 105 5.33 11.51 -1.90
CA ASP A 105 5.69 11.53 -0.48
C ASP A 105 6.66 10.39 -0.11
N GLY A 106 7.02 9.52 -1.07
CA GLY A 106 8.06 8.51 -0.92
C GLY A 106 7.63 7.21 -0.24
N GLU A 107 6.37 7.08 0.17
CA GLU A 107 5.83 5.90 0.87
C GLU A 107 5.67 4.68 -0.06
N ALA A 108 5.46 4.88 -1.36
CA ALA A 108 5.25 3.81 -2.32
C ALA A 108 5.82 4.12 -3.72
N SER A 109 6.86 3.42 -4.14
CA SER A 109 7.26 3.39 -5.55
C SER A 109 7.32 1.96 -6.04
N GLY A 110 6.74 1.70 -7.21
CA GLY A 110 6.66 0.34 -7.75
C GLY A 110 6.38 0.32 -9.25
N VAL A 111 6.84 -0.75 -9.88
CA VAL A 111 6.52 -1.09 -11.26
C VAL A 111 5.44 -2.17 -11.23
N TYR A 112 4.33 -1.92 -11.90
CA TYR A 112 3.14 -2.74 -11.91
C TYR A 112 2.96 -3.32 -13.31
N SER A 113 2.80 -4.65 -13.36
CA SER A 113 2.43 -5.36 -14.58
C SER A 113 0.92 -5.54 -14.66
N ARG A 114 0.39 -5.45 -15.87
CA ARG A 114 -0.98 -5.84 -16.16
C ARG A 114 -1.06 -7.37 -16.08
N ARG A 115 -1.94 -7.89 -15.23
CA ARG A 115 -2.35 -9.31 -15.25
C ARG A 115 -3.59 -9.50 -16.09
#